data_AF-X1LI99-F1
#
_entry.id   AF-X1LI99-F1
#
_cell.length_a   1.000
_cell.length_b   1.000
_cell.length_c   1.000
_cell.angle_alpha   90.00
_cell.angle_beta   90.00
_cell.angle_gamma   90.00
#
_symmetry.space_group_name_H-M   'P 1'
#
loop_
_entity.id
_entity.type
_entity.pdbx_description
1 polymer ?
#
loop_
_entity_poly.entity_id
_entity_poly.type
_entity_poly.pdbx_seq_one_letter_code
_entity_poly.pdbx_strand_id
1 'polypeptide(L)'
;AKIIFLPFQFDEDVHISEEILSLMKNQADVLKTKLEPEELLSVLSRLSLVVGVRLHSIIFSSMANIPFVAFNYDPKVKYFVEDLGLSELLLEIDEDISLKNFQKKIEYVRENNDKIKDILLEKVNNSEEKALANNEFVFKFLNL
;
A
#
# COMPACT_ATOMS: atom_id res chain seq x y z
N ALA A 1 0.79 19.19 1.48
CA ALA A 1 1.07 17.93 0.76
C ALA A 1 0.14 17.85 -0.43
N LYS A 2 0.59 17.28 -1.55
CA LYS A 2 -0.31 16.96 -2.68
C LYS A 2 -0.96 15.61 -2.39
N ILE A 3 -2.29 15.52 -2.49
CA ILE A 3 -3.06 14.29 -2.24
C ILE A 3 -3.60 13.79 -3.57
N ILE A 4 -3.46 12.50 -3.81
CA ILE A 4 -4.07 11.79 -4.95
C ILE A 4 -4.76 10.54 -4.44
N PHE A 5 -6.01 10.34 -4.82
CA PHE A 5 -6.73 9.09 -4.62
C PHE A 5 -6.42 8.13 -5.76
N LEU A 6 -6.00 6.92 -5.40
CA LEU A 6 -5.64 5.84 -6.32
C LEU A 6 -6.65 4.70 -6.20
N PRO A 7 -7.58 4.54 -7.17
CA PRO A 7 -8.57 3.47 -7.19
C PRO A 7 -7.93 2.11 -7.48
N PHE A 8 -8.12 1.13 -6.59
CA PHE A 8 -7.67 -0.26 -6.81
C PHE A 8 -8.83 -1.18 -7.23
N GLN A 9 -10.05 -0.87 -6.77
CA GLN A 9 -11.28 -1.39 -7.32
C GLN A 9 -11.98 -0.27 -8.09
N PHE A 10 -11.56 -0.09 -9.34
CA PHE A 10 -11.73 1.15 -10.09
C PHE A 10 -13.10 1.82 -9.98
N ASP A 11 -14.18 1.16 -10.40
CA ASP A 11 -15.49 1.82 -10.50
C ASP A 11 -16.05 2.21 -9.11
N GLU A 12 -15.85 1.38 -8.09
CA GLU A 12 -16.29 1.65 -6.71
C GLU A 12 -15.40 2.70 -6.03
N ASP A 13 -14.08 2.53 -6.11
CA ASP A 13 -13.13 3.43 -5.45
C ASP A 13 -13.12 4.83 -6.08
N VAL A 14 -13.37 4.98 -7.39
CA VAL A 14 -13.54 6.30 -8.03
C VAL A 14 -14.73 7.02 -7.43
N HIS A 15 -15.88 6.35 -7.33
CA HIS A 15 -17.10 6.94 -6.79
C HIS A 15 -16.91 7.41 -5.34
N ILE A 16 -16.37 6.54 -4.49
CA ILE A 16 -16.07 6.87 -3.08
C ILE A 16 -15.06 8.03 -2.99
N SER A 17 -14.04 8.05 -3.85
CA SER A 17 -13.03 9.13 -3.85
C SER A 17 -13.63 10.49 -4.22
N GLU A 18 -14.58 10.53 -5.16
CA GLU A 18 -15.30 11.75 -5.53
C GLU A 18 -16.20 12.25 -4.40
N GLU A 19 -16.88 11.34 -3.69
CA GLU A 19 -17.68 11.68 -2.51
C GLU A 19 -16.79 12.29 -1.42
N ILE A 20 -15.66 11.65 -1.10
CA ILE A 20 -14.70 12.18 -0.13
C ILE A 20 -14.20 13.56 -0.57
N LEU A 21 -13.83 13.72 -1.86
CA LEU A 21 -13.36 14.99 -2.39
C LEU A 21 -14.39 16.12 -2.21
N SER A 22 -15.69 15.83 -2.34
CA SER A 22 -16.77 16.80 -2.13
C SER A 22 -16.88 17.30 -0.68
N LEU A 23 -16.42 16.49 0.28
CA LEU A 23 -16.43 16.80 1.72
C LEU A 23 -15.11 17.46 2.17
N MET A 24 -14.05 17.35 1.37
CA MET A 24 -12.74 17.90 1.69
C MET A 24 -12.67 19.42 1.52
N LYS A 25 -12.01 20.09 2.46
CA LYS A 25 -11.64 21.51 2.31
C LYS A 25 -10.35 21.71 1.51
N ASN A 26 -9.48 20.70 1.51
CA ASN A 26 -8.19 20.73 0.83
C ASN A 26 -8.33 20.12 -0.56
N GLN A 27 -7.52 20.60 -1.50
CA GLN A 27 -7.49 20.05 -2.87
C GLN A 27 -6.84 18.66 -2.89
N ALA A 28 -7.40 17.77 -3.69
CA ALA A 28 -6.87 16.46 -4.02
C ALA A 28 -7.28 16.07 -5.45
N ASP A 29 -6.50 15.20 -6.08
CA ASP A 29 -6.79 14.63 -7.40
C ASP A 29 -7.35 13.20 -7.25
N VAL A 30 -8.18 12.75 -8.21
CA VAL A 30 -8.60 11.34 -8.32
C VAL A 30 -8.07 10.78 -9.63
N LEU A 31 -7.36 9.65 -9.59
CA LEU A 31 -6.89 8.98 -10.80
C LEU A 31 -8.04 8.22 -11.47
N LYS A 32 -8.71 8.84 -12.45
CA LYS A 32 -9.85 8.27 -13.17
C LYS A 32 -9.47 7.50 -14.44
N THR A 33 -8.28 6.92 -14.46
CA THR A 33 -7.78 6.09 -15.59
C THR A 33 -7.47 4.70 -15.07
N LYS A 34 -8.02 3.66 -15.70
CA LYS A 34 -7.63 2.27 -15.42
C LYS A 34 -6.20 2.09 -15.87
N LEU A 35 -5.33 1.73 -14.95
CA LEU A 35 -3.92 1.48 -15.19
C LEU A 35 -3.65 -0.02 -15.10
N GLU A 36 -2.78 -0.50 -15.98
CA GLU A 36 -2.19 -1.82 -15.83
C GLU A 36 -1.21 -1.84 -14.63
N PRO A 37 -0.91 -3.01 -14.04
CA PRO A 37 -0.06 -3.10 -12.84
C PRO A 37 1.30 -2.38 -12.96
N GLU A 38 1.95 -2.47 -14.12
CA GLU A 38 3.24 -1.81 -14.39
C GLU A 38 3.13 -0.28 -14.37
N GLU A 39 2.05 0.26 -14.95
CA GLU A 39 1.78 1.69 -14.96
C GLU A 39 1.45 2.19 -13.55
N LEU A 40 0.71 1.39 -12.76
CA LEU A 40 0.40 1.69 -11.38
C LEU A 40 1.67 1.73 -10.51
N LEU A 41 2.60 0.79 -10.70
CA LEU A 41 3.91 0.82 -10.03
C LEU A 41 4.71 2.07 -10.41
N SER A 42 4.70 2.48 -11.68
CA SER A 42 5.32 3.72 -12.14
C SER A 42 4.74 4.95 -11.41
N VAL A 43 3.42 5.03 -11.28
CA VAL A 43 2.75 6.11 -10.53
C VAL A 43 3.13 6.07 -9.05
N LEU A 44 3.07 4.89 -8.42
CA LEU A 44 3.39 4.71 -7.00
C LEU A 44 4.83 5.12 -6.69
N SER A 45 5.80 4.79 -7.55
CA SER A 45 7.22 5.14 -7.38
C SER A 45 7.51 6.63 -7.20
N ARG A 46 6.55 7.49 -7.58
CA ARG A 46 6.66 8.95 -7.47
C ARG A 46 6.03 9.52 -6.19
N LEU A 47 5.41 8.67 -5.37
CA LEU A 47 4.81 9.06 -4.12
C LEU A 47 5.83 9.04 -2.98
N SER A 48 5.52 9.77 -1.90
CA SER A 48 6.32 9.74 -0.67
C SER A 48 5.71 8.84 0.41
N LEU A 49 4.42 8.53 0.30
CA LEU A 49 3.65 7.80 1.29
C LEU A 49 2.36 7.28 0.65
N VAL A 50 1.98 6.05 0.98
CA VAL A 50 0.65 5.49 0.68
C VAL A 50 -0.15 5.33 1.97
N VAL A 51 -1.44 5.66 1.93
CA VAL A 51 -2.37 5.35 3.03
C VAL A 51 -3.50 4.55 2.42
N GLY A 52 -3.66 3.30 2.83
CA GLY A 52 -4.48 2.34 2.09
C GLY A 52 -5.26 1.36 2.97
N VAL A 53 -6.46 1.02 2.51
CA VAL A 53 -7.31 -0.05 3.08
C VAL A 53 -7.24 -1.33 2.25
N ARG A 54 -6.87 -1.23 0.97
CA ARG A 54 -6.87 -2.34 0.01
C ARG A 54 -5.53 -3.07 0.07
N LEU A 55 -5.54 -4.41 0.17
CA LEU A 55 -4.32 -5.21 0.17
C LEU A 55 -3.35 -4.88 -0.98
N HIS A 56 -3.86 -4.79 -2.21
CA HIS A 56 -3.04 -4.48 -3.39
C HIS A 56 -2.38 -3.10 -3.31
N SER A 57 -2.98 -2.14 -2.61
CA SER A 57 -2.33 -0.84 -2.38
C SER A 57 -1.08 -0.98 -1.52
N ILE A 58 -1.10 -1.88 -0.55
CA ILE A 58 0.03 -2.15 0.33
C ILE A 58 1.09 -2.96 -0.42
N ILE A 59 0.70 -4.04 -1.10
CA ILE A 59 1.64 -4.87 -1.90
C ILE A 59 2.40 -4.02 -2.93
N PHE A 60 1.69 -3.24 -3.76
CA PHE A 60 2.35 -2.45 -4.79
C PHE A 60 3.15 -1.28 -4.21
N SER A 61 2.76 -0.70 -3.08
CA SER A 61 3.58 0.29 -2.39
C SER A 61 4.90 -0.31 -1.88
N SER A 62 4.86 -1.54 -1.33
CA SER A 62 6.06 -2.28 -0.94
C SER A 62 6.97 -2.54 -2.12
N MET A 63 6.43 -3.03 -3.24
CA MET A 63 7.19 -3.28 -4.47
C MET A 63 7.82 -2.01 -5.04
N ALA A 64 7.11 -0.88 -4.97
CA ALA A 64 7.63 0.43 -5.39
C ALA A 64 8.60 1.07 -4.36
N ASN A 65 8.89 0.37 -3.26
CA ASN A 65 9.70 0.84 -2.13
C ASN A 65 9.22 2.19 -1.54
N ILE A 66 7.89 2.31 -1.40
CA ILE A 66 7.22 3.47 -0.82
C ILE A 66 6.63 3.08 0.54
N PRO A 67 7.01 3.77 1.63
CA PRO A 67 6.40 3.55 2.93
C PRO A 67 4.89 3.78 2.90
N PHE A 68 4.19 3.07 3.79
CA PHE A 68 2.74 3.12 3.83
C PHE A 68 2.19 3.16 5.26
N VAL A 69 0.92 3.54 5.37
CA VAL A 69 0.06 3.28 6.53
C VAL A 69 -1.09 2.40 6.05
N ALA A 70 -1.26 1.26 6.70
CA ALA A 70 -2.27 0.28 6.33
C ALA A 70 -3.39 0.27 7.36
N PHE A 71 -4.62 0.48 6.93
CA PHE A 71 -5.77 0.29 7.82
C PHE A 71 -5.95 -1.21 8.12
N ASN A 72 -6.02 -1.55 9.40
CA ASN A 72 -6.30 -2.90 9.88
C ASN A 72 -7.81 -3.20 9.76
N TYR A 73 -8.27 -3.33 8.52
CA TYR A 73 -9.68 -3.61 8.18
C TYR A 73 -9.90 -5.07 7.78
N ASP A 74 -9.02 -5.59 6.94
CA ASP A 74 -9.10 -6.95 6.38
C ASP A 74 -7.94 -7.80 6.94
N PRO A 75 -8.18 -9.04 7.40
CA PRO A 75 -7.14 -9.94 7.90
C PRO A 75 -5.96 -10.11 6.93
N LYS A 76 -6.19 -10.07 5.62
CA LYS A 76 -5.12 -10.19 4.62
C LYS A 76 -4.17 -9.01 4.66
N VAL A 77 -4.67 -7.79 4.89
CA VAL A 77 -3.84 -6.60 5.05
C VAL A 77 -2.97 -6.76 6.29
N LYS A 78 -3.58 -7.15 7.41
CA LYS A 78 -2.86 -7.41 8.66
C LYS A 78 -1.75 -8.44 8.48
N TYR A 79 -2.07 -9.61 7.95
CA TYR A 79 -1.10 -10.69 7.78
C TYR A 79 0.04 -10.31 6.83
N PHE A 80 -0.24 -9.56 5.76
CA PHE A 80 0.80 -9.08 4.87
C PHE A 80 1.77 -8.13 5.57
N VAL A 81 1.24 -7.17 6.33
CA VAL A 81 2.08 -6.20 7.06
C VAL A 81 2.88 -6.87 8.20
N GLU A 82 2.30 -7.87 8.86
CA GLU A 82 2.99 -8.71 9.85
C GLU A 82 4.10 -9.56 9.23
N ASP A 83 3.91 -10.12 8.03
CA ASP A 83 4.93 -10.90 7.30
C ASP A 83 6.13 -10.03 6.87
N LEU A 84 5.86 -8.78 6.52
CA LEU A 84 6.90 -7.77 6.32
C LEU A 84 7.66 -7.43 7.60
N GLY A 85 7.14 -7.79 8.78
CA GLY A 85 7.71 -7.41 10.07
C GLY A 85 7.50 -5.93 10.42
N LEU A 86 6.43 -5.33 9.87
CA LEU A 86 6.15 -3.89 9.93
C LEU A 86 4.80 -3.60 10.59
N SER A 87 4.41 -4.37 11.61
CA SER A 87 3.12 -4.24 12.32
C SER A 87 2.88 -2.82 12.85
N GLU A 88 3.93 -2.05 13.10
CA GLU A 88 3.88 -0.63 13.44
C GLU A 88 3.22 0.23 12.35
N LEU A 89 3.09 -0.23 11.11
CA LEU A 89 2.43 0.48 10.01
C LEU A 89 0.92 0.22 9.97
N LEU A 90 0.41 -0.71 10.79
CA LEU A 90 -1.01 -0.96 10.95
C LEU A 90 -1.67 0.17 11.76
N LEU A 91 -2.81 0.60 11.27
CA LEU A 91 -3.70 1.57 11.91
C LEU A 91 -5.02 0.88 12.23
N GLU A 92 -5.32 0.73 13.51
CA GLU A 92 -6.58 0.16 13.98
C GLU A 92 -7.77 1.06 13.59
N ILE A 93 -8.87 0.41 13.23
CA ILE A 93 -10.17 1.05 12.99
C ILE A 93 -11.03 0.75 14.23
N ASP A 94 -10.97 1.64 15.22
CA ASP A 94 -11.92 1.68 16.33
C ASP A 94 -12.95 2.80 16.10
N GLU A 95 -14.06 2.78 16.86
CA GLU A 95 -15.13 3.80 16.75
C GLU A 95 -14.59 5.23 16.89
N ASP A 96 -13.49 5.37 17.64
CA ASP A 96 -12.72 6.58 17.81
C ASP A 96 -11.38 6.47 17.07
N ILE A 97 -11.35 6.30 15.72
CA ILE A 97 -10.12 6.58 14.96
C ILE A 97 -9.70 8.00 15.33
N SER A 98 -8.83 8.09 16.32
CA SER A 98 -8.48 9.36 16.87
C SER A 98 -7.59 9.97 15.81
N LEU A 99 -7.93 11.17 15.35
CA LEU A 99 -7.04 11.98 14.51
C LEU A 99 -5.60 11.97 15.06
N LYS A 100 -5.44 11.85 16.38
CA LYS A 100 -4.15 11.68 17.06
C LYS A 100 -3.42 10.39 16.68
N ASN A 101 -4.11 9.24 16.61
CA ASN A 101 -3.52 7.96 16.23
C ASN A 101 -3.07 8.00 14.76
N PHE A 102 -3.91 8.55 13.88
CA PHE A 102 -3.54 8.76 12.49
C PHE A 102 -2.31 9.66 12.36
N GLN A 103 -2.30 10.83 13.01
CA GLN A 103 -1.17 11.77 12.97
C GLN A 103 0.12 11.14 13.48
N LYS A 104 0.09 10.46 14.64
CA LYS A 104 1.24 9.74 15.19
C LYS A 104 1.78 8.70 14.22
N LYS A 105 0.88 7.99 13.51
CA LYS A 105 1.29 6.99 12.52
C LYS A 105 2.02 7.61 11.34
N ILE A 106 1.49 8.71 10.81
CA ILE A 106 2.13 9.45 9.71
C ILE A 106 3.49 10.00 10.13
N GLU A 107 3.59 10.53 11.36
CA GLU A 107 4.85 11.03 11.93
C GLU A 107 5.87 9.91 12.10
N TYR A 108 5.46 8.77 12.68
CA TYR A 108 6.30 7.59 12.79
C TYR A 108 6.88 7.15 11.44
N VAL A 109 6.04 7.06 10.40
CA VAL A 109 6.49 6.66 9.05
C VAL A 109 7.48 7.68 8.48
N ARG A 110 7.27 8.98 8.73
CA ARG A 110 8.18 10.02 8.28
C ARG A 110 9.54 9.95 8.98
N GLU A 111 9.55 9.74 10.30
CA GLU A 111 10.77 9.64 11.10
C GLU A 111 11.58 8.38 10.80
N ASN A 112 10.90 7.29 10.42
CA ASN A 112 11.51 5.98 10.15
C ASN A 112 11.56 5.65 8.65
N ASN A 113 11.40 6.64 7.77
CA ASN A 113 11.26 6.46 6.32
C ASN A 113 12.35 5.55 5.72
N ASP A 114 13.61 5.85 6.00
CA ASP A 114 14.74 5.13 5.41
C ASP A 114 14.81 3.69 5.92
N LYS A 115 14.63 3.51 7.24
CA LYS A 115 14.56 2.19 7.86
C LYS A 115 13.42 1.34 7.28
N ILE A 116 12.25 1.92 7.07
CA ILE A 116 11.11 1.22 6.47
C ILE A 116 11.45 0.80 5.04
N LYS A 117 12.04 1.69 4.24
CA LYS A 117 12.46 1.39 2.86
C LYS A 117 13.50 0.26 2.80
N ASP A 118 14.47 0.25 3.72
CA ASP A 118 15.46 -0.82 3.78
C ASP A 118 14.80 -2.18 4.03
N ILE A 119 13.85 -2.24 4.99
CA ILE A 119 13.08 -3.46 5.28
C ILE A 119 12.22 -3.88 4.09
N LEU A 120 11.53 -2.94 3.44
CA LEU A 120 10.70 -3.22 2.27
C LEU A 120 11.53 -3.79 1.12
N LEU A 121 12.69 -3.17 0.83
CA LEU A 121 13.58 -3.62 -0.22
C LEU A 121 14.08 -5.05 0.04
N GLU A 122 14.51 -5.34 1.27
CA GLU A 122 14.94 -6.68 1.68
C GLU A 122 13.81 -7.71 1.51
N LYS A 123 12.62 -7.40 2.02
CA LYS A 123 11.46 -8.30 2.01
C LYS A 123 10.92 -8.57 0.61
N VAL A 124 10.91 -7.56 -0.26
CA VAL A 124 10.48 -7.71 -1.65
C VAL A 124 11.47 -8.58 -2.42
N ASN A 125 12.78 -8.34 -2.31
CA ASN A 125 13.80 -9.19 -2.95
C ASN A 125 13.69 -10.66 -2.53
N ASN A 126 13.53 -10.91 -1.22
CA ASN A 126 13.32 -12.26 -0.70
C ASN A 126 12.02 -12.90 -1.24
N SER A 127 10.99 -12.11 -1.50
CA SER A 127 9.72 -12.60 -2.06
C SER A 127 9.84 -12.91 -3.55
N GLU A 128 10.59 -12.10 -4.30
CA GLU A 128 10.91 -12.35 -5.71
C GLU A 128 11.72 -13.64 -5.89
N GLU A 129 12.74 -13.87 -5.06
CA GLU A 129 13.51 -15.12 -5.07
C GLU A 129 12.62 -16.35 -4.84
N LYS A 130 11.71 -16.28 -3.85
CA LYS A 130 10.73 -17.35 -3.60
C LYS A 130 9.77 -17.55 -4.77
N ALA A 131 9.34 -16.47 -5.43
CA ALA A 131 8.46 -16.54 -6.60
C ALA A 131 9.16 -17.23 -7.78
N LEU A 132 10.44 -16.92 -8.02
CA LEU A 132 11.26 -17.58 -9.03
C LEU A 132 11.44 -19.07 -8.74
N ALA A 133 11.77 -19.43 -7.49
CA ALA A 133 11.87 -20.82 -7.07
C ALA A 133 10.54 -21.57 -7.25
N ASN A 134 9.41 -20.95 -6.90
CA ASN A 134 8.09 -21.52 -7.13
C ASN A 134 7.83 -21.78 -8.62
N ASN A 135 8.20 -20.84 -9.50
CA ASN A 135 8.07 -21.04 -10.94
C ASN A 135 8.91 -22.24 -11.42
N GLU A 136 10.16 -22.38 -10.95
CA GLU A 136 10.98 -23.55 -11.28
C GLU A 136 10.34 -24.87 -10.83
N PHE A 137 9.75 -24.91 -9.64
CA PHE A 137 9.02 -26.09 -9.18
C PHE A 137 7.83 -26.39 -10.07
N VAL A 138 7.05 -25.38 -10.44
CA VAL A 138 5.90 -25.54 -11.34
C VAL A 138 6.33 -26.09 -12.70
N PHE A 139 7.41 -25.55 -13.30
CA PHE A 139 7.94 -26.10 -14.56
C PHE A 139 8.32 -27.59 -14.44
N LYS A 140 9.05 -27.94 -13.38
CA LYS A 140 9.41 -29.34 -13.07
C LYS A 140 8.19 -30.24 -12.90
N PHE A 141 7.16 -29.76 -12.19
CA PHE A 141 5.92 -30.52 -11.97
C PHE A 141 5.10 -30.70 -13.26
N LEU A 142 5.10 -29.69 -14.14
CA LEU A 142 4.34 -29.71 -15.39
C LEU A 142 5.05 -30.44 -16.53
N ASN A 143 6.22 -31.04 -16.30
CA ASN A 143 7.07 -31.69 -17.33
C ASN A 143 7.37 -30.77 -18.53
N LEU A 144 7.56 -29.48 -18.28
CA LEU A 144 8.06 -28.49 -19.24
C LEU A 144 9.55 -28.24 -18.95
#